data_AF-A0A318NLH4-F1
#
_entry.id   AF-A0A318NLH4-F1
#
_cell.length_a   1.000
_cell.length_b   1.000
_cell.length_c   1.000
_cell.angle_alpha   90.00
_cell.angle_beta   90.00
_cell.angle_gamma   90.00
#
_symmetry.space_group_name_H-M   'P 1'
#
loop_
_entity.id
_entity.type
_entity.pdbx_description
1 polymer ?
#
loop_
_entity_poly.entity_id
_entity_poly.type
_entity_poly.pdbx_seq_one_letter_code
_entity_poly.pdbx_strand_id
1 'polypeptide(L)'
;MAQMKRTVIVASAMVALTACAPAGYDGANSSAAEPVAVAAAEPTASVEPEASASAEAPAADAPPANVDLTEQLIGKSVARMGKVVTDEDGWILYRFDKDTADPPSSNCVDKCAEVWPPALTDGNPQLTGVSDDKVSSVTRQDGTRQLTIAGWPVYRYIGDKKPGQWKGQAVGGTWFVVQPDGKKNLSCLPTSTPKAVAPPANSGSSDAGGAGYSY
;
A
#
# COMPACT_ATOMS: atom_id res chain seq x y z
N MET A 1 -14.85 51.52 54.07
CA MET A 1 -14.71 50.09 53.70
C MET A 1 -14.53 50.02 52.19
N ALA A 2 -13.33 49.72 51.69
CA ALA A 2 -13.06 49.63 50.25
C ALA A 2 -12.88 48.15 49.88
N GLN A 3 -13.78 47.63 49.04
CA GLN A 3 -13.73 46.26 48.55
C GLN A 3 -12.70 46.14 47.41
N MET A 4 -11.59 45.46 47.67
CA MET A 4 -10.64 45.00 46.64
C MET A 4 -11.18 43.72 46.00
N LYS A 5 -11.63 43.81 44.75
CA LYS A 5 -11.95 42.65 43.91
C LYS A 5 -10.64 42.00 43.44
N ARG A 6 -10.35 40.79 43.93
CA ARG A 6 -9.23 39.96 43.49
C ARG A 6 -9.59 39.25 42.19
N THR A 7 -9.00 39.69 41.09
CA THR A 7 -9.10 39.03 39.79
C THR A 7 -8.18 37.82 39.77
N VAL A 8 -8.74 36.62 39.64
CA VAL A 8 -8.00 35.36 39.47
C VAL A 8 -7.77 35.15 37.97
N ILE A 9 -6.51 35.18 37.54
CA ILE A 9 -6.10 34.85 36.18
C ILE A 9 -5.90 33.33 36.11
N VAL A 10 -6.81 32.62 35.45
CA VAL A 10 -6.66 31.20 35.15
C VAL A 10 -5.78 31.08 33.89
N ALA A 11 -4.53 30.67 34.08
CA ALA A 11 -3.63 30.35 32.98
C ALA A 11 -4.04 28.99 32.38
N SER A 12 -4.76 29.01 31.26
CA SER A 12 -5.09 27.83 30.46
C SER A 12 -3.83 27.33 29.74
N ALA A 13 -3.23 26.26 30.23
CA ALA A 13 -2.18 25.54 29.51
C ALA A 13 -2.82 24.75 28.35
N MET A 14 -2.65 25.23 27.12
CA MET A 14 -2.97 24.47 25.92
C MET A 14 -1.98 23.30 25.78
N VAL A 15 -2.44 22.09 26.06
CA VAL A 15 -1.70 20.86 25.74
C VAL A 15 -1.81 20.65 24.22
N ALA A 16 -0.73 20.91 23.50
CA ALA A 16 -0.65 20.64 22.07
C ALA A 16 -0.66 19.11 21.84
N LEU A 17 -1.76 18.59 21.29
CA LEU A 17 -1.83 17.22 20.78
C LEU A 17 -0.90 17.10 19.57
N THR A 18 0.30 16.58 19.78
CA THR A 18 1.25 16.24 18.72
C THR A 18 0.66 15.14 17.83
N ALA A 19 0.04 15.54 16.73
CA ALA A 19 -0.54 14.64 15.73
C ALA A 19 0.50 13.65 15.18
N CYS A 20 0.10 12.39 14.97
CA CYS A 20 0.86 11.33 14.29
C CYS A 20 1.07 11.69 12.80
N ALA A 21 1.93 12.68 12.53
CA ALA A 21 2.36 13.06 11.19
C ALA A 21 3.82 12.60 10.99
N PRO A 22 4.14 11.75 10.01
CA PRO A 22 5.52 11.47 9.65
C PRO A 22 6.25 12.75 9.22
N ALA A 23 7.58 12.76 9.27
CA ALA A 23 8.36 13.88 8.76
C ALA A 23 8.01 14.14 7.28
N GLY A 24 7.46 15.33 6.98
CA GLY A 24 7.04 15.72 5.62
C GLY A 24 5.59 15.41 5.24
N TYR A 25 4.68 15.29 6.21
CA TYR A 25 3.23 15.27 6.00
C TYR A 25 2.64 16.68 6.21
N ASP A 26 2.44 17.43 5.13
CA ASP A 26 1.70 18.70 5.16
C ASP A 26 0.23 18.43 4.84
N GLY A 27 -0.63 18.53 5.85
CA GLY A 27 -2.09 18.35 5.74
C GLY A 27 -2.83 19.49 5.04
N ALA A 28 -2.12 20.44 4.43
CA ALA A 28 -2.68 21.69 3.92
C ALA A 28 -2.87 21.75 2.39
N ASN A 29 -2.46 20.73 1.62
CA ASN A 29 -2.59 20.76 0.15
C ASN A 29 -3.74 19.89 -0.37
N SER A 30 -4.96 20.26 0.01
CA SER A 30 -6.18 19.82 -0.68
C SER A 30 -6.39 20.72 -1.91
N SER A 31 -5.68 20.45 -3.01
CA SER A 31 -6.00 21.05 -4.31
C SER A 31 -6.71 20.02 -5.19
N ALA A 32 -7.83 20.50 -5.74
CA ALA A 32 -8.96 19.77 -6.28
C ALA A 32 -8.67 18.97 -7.56
N ALA A 33 -9.31 17.81 -7.67
CA ALA A 33 -9.87 17.31 -8.93
C ALA A 33 -11.02 16.35 -8.62
N GLU A 34 -12.15 16.60 -9.27
CA GLU A 34 -13.50 16.09 -9.02
C GLU A 34 -13.66 14.58 -9.29
N PRO A 35 -14.66 13.90 -8.68
CA PRO A 35 -14.89 12.47 -8.91
C PRO A 35 -15.64 12.24 -10.23
N VAL A 36 -15.01 11.53 -11.17
CA VAL A 36 -15.74 10.88 -12.26
C VAL A 36 -16.26 9.53 -11.79
N ALA A 37 -17.58 9.44 -11.71
CA ALA A 37 -18.34 8.22 -11.45
C ALA A 37 -18.13 7.23 -12.60
N VAL A 38 -17.77 5.98 -12.27
CA VAL A 38 -17.82 4.87 -13.23
C VAL A 38 -19.18 4.21 -13.09
N ALA A 39 -19.95 4.31 -14.16
CA ALA A 39 -21.25 3.69 -14.33
C ALA A 39 -21.15 2.15 -14.32
N ALA A 40 -22.09 1.53 -13.64
CA ALA A 40 -22.34 0.10 -13.68
C ALA A 40 -22.84 -0.32 -15.08
N ALA A 41 -22.31 -1.43 -15.59
CA ALA A 41 -22.89 -2.16 -16.70
C ALA A 41 -22.91 -3.65 -16.36
N GLU A 42 -24.12 -4.17 -16.14
CA GLU A 42 -24.43 -5.60 -16.29
C GLU A 42 -24.80 -5.86 -17.77
N PRO A 43 -24.60 -7.08 -18.31
CA PRO A 43 -25.68 -8.06 -18.22
C PRO A 43 -25.27 -9.56 -18.13
N THR A 44 -26.06 -10.31 -17.36
CA THR A 44 -26.73 -11.61 -17.62
C THR A 44 -26.17 -12.70 -18.57
N ALA A 45 -26.20 -13.92 -18.00
CA ALA A 45 -26.44 -15.28 -18.54
C ALA A 45 -25.32 -16.14 -19.17
N SER A 46 -24.91 -17.16 -18.40
CA SER A 46 -25.13 -18.61 -18.60
C SER A 46 -24.90 -19.23 -19.98
N VAL A 47 -23.80 -19.99 -20.11
CA VAL A 47 -23.76 -21.26 -20.85
C VAL A 47 -22.65 -22.17 -20.31
N GLU A 48 -23.03 -23.39 -19.93
CA GLU A 48 -22.18 -24.59 -19.88
C GLU A 48 -22.38 -25.35 -21.21
N PRO A 49 -21.37 -26.08 -21.74
CA PRO A 49 -21.22 -27.47 -21.35
C PRO A 49 -19.77 -27.96 -21.21
N GLU A 50 -19.65 -29.13 -20.59
CA GLU A 50 -18.45 -29.84 -20.17
C GLU A 50 -17.53 -30.38 -21.28
N ALA A 51 -16.28 -30.61 -20.83
CA ALA A 51 -15.42 -31.77 -21.08
C ALA A 51 -14.34 -31.75 -22.17
N SER A 52 -13.12 -31.82 -21.65
CA SER A 52 -11.99 -32.66 -22.09
C SER A 52 -11.06 -32.11 -23.17
N ALA A 53 -10.00 -31.45 -22.71
CA ALA A 53 -8.68 -31.57 -23.31
C ALA A 53 -7.63 -31.54 -22.20
N SER A 54 -6.85 -32.61 -22.12
CA SER A 54 -5.65 -32.69 -21.28
C SER A 54 -4.65 -31.67 -21.82
N ALA A 55 -4.53 -30.54 -21.14
CA ALA A 55 -3.53 -29.52 -21.44
C ALA A 55 -2.28 -29.82 -20.62
N GLU A 56 -1.21 -30.10 -21.35
CA GLU A 56 0.17 -30.09 -20.89
C GLU A 56 0.41 -28.82 -20.07
N ALA A 57 0.93 -28.98 -18.84
CA ALA A 57 1.18 -27.86 -17.95
C ALA A 57 2.09 -26.86 -18.66
N PRO A 58 1.70 -25.57 -18.81
CA PRO A 58 2.63 -24.58 -19.32
C PRO A 58 3.78 -24.54 -18.32
N ALA A 59 4.99 -24.77 -18.82
CA ALA A 59 6.21 -24.46 -18.08
C ALA A 59 6.06 -23.02 -17.56
N ALA A 60 6.22 -22.84 -16.26
CA ALA A 60 6.13 -21.53 -15.62
C ALA A 60 7.02 -20.56 -16.40
N ASP A 61 6.36 -19.61 -17.09
CA ASP A 61 7.06 -18.57 -17.84
C ASP A 61 7.96 -17.85 -16.84
N ALA A 62 9.26 -17.76 -17.16
CA ALA A 62 10.21 -17.13 -16.28
C ALA A 62 9.75 -15.69 -16.01
N PRO A 63 9.83 -15.20 -14.75
CA PRO A 63 9.41 -13.84 -14.43
C PRO A 63 10.14 -12.85 -15.35
N PRO A 64 9.48 -11.74 -15.75
CA PRO A 64 10.06 -10.78 -16.68
C PRO A 64 11.42 -10.30 -16.17
N ALA A 65 12.44 -10.37 -17.02
CA ALA A 65 13.87 -10.27 -16.65
C ALA A 65 14.35 -8.88 -16.14
N ASN A 66 13.45 -7.96 -15.81
CA ASN A 66 13.74 -6.61 -15.31
C ASN A 66 12.81 -6.21 -14.16
N VAL A 67 12.59 -7.11 -13.19
CA VAL A 67 11.85 -6.80 -11.96
C VAL A 67 12.82 -6.64 -10.79
N ASP A 68 12.66 -5.56 -10.02
CA ASP A 68 13.40 -5.38 -8.77
C ASP A 68 12.90 -6.40 -7.74
N LEU A 69 13.77 -7.33 -7.35
CA LEU A 69 13.46 -8.36 -6.35
C LEU A 69 13.82 -7.85 -4.95
N THR A 70 12.99 -8.20 -3.98
CA THR A 70 13.25 -7.99 -2.56
C THR A 70 14.09 -9.14 -2.03
N GLU A 71 15.32 -8.84 -1.63
CA GLU A 71 16.30 -9.82 -1.17
C GLU A 71 16.30 -9.97 0.35
N GLN A 72 15.84 -8.97 1.09
CA GLN A 72 15.86 -8.99 2.55
C GLN A 72 14.54 -8.49 3.15
N LEU A 73 14.15 -9.07 4.29
CA LEU A 73 13.10 -8.54 5.16
C LEU A 73 13.67 -8.25 6.55
N ILE A 74 13.56 -6.99 6.97
CA ILE A 74 14.17 -6.48 8.20
C ILE A 74 13.08 -5.95 9.12
N GLY A 75 12.74 -6.73 10.14
CA GLY A 75 11.89 -6.33 11.26
C GLY A 75 12.65 -5.41 12.21
N LYS A 76 12.16 -4.17 12.38
CA LYS A 76 12.79 -3.17 13.26
C LYS A 76 11.76 -2.30 13.97
N SER A 77 12.24 -1.50 14.93
CA SER A 77 11.43 -0.45 15.55
C SER A 77 11.74 0.90 14.92
N VAL A 78 10.70 1.65 14.59
CA VAL A 78 10.79 3.03 14.10
C VAL A 78 10.10 3.97 15.10
N ALA A 79 10.67 5.16 15.30
CA ALA A 79 10.12 6.14 16.22
C ALA A 79 8.65 6.43 15.88
N ARG A 80 7.79 6.43 16.90
CA ARG A 80 6.32 6.65 16.83
C ARG A 80 5.54 5.52 16.17
N MET A 81 6.03 4.93 15.07
CA MET A 81 5.34 3.83 14.39
C MET A 81 5.47 2.49 15.12
N GLY A 82 6.53 2.28 15.90
CA GLY A 82 6.77 1.02 16.58
C GLY A 82 7.34 -0.03 15.63
N LYS A 83 6.86 -1.28 15.73
CA LYS A 83 7.39 -2.41 14.96
C LYS A 83 6.96 -2.34 13.49
N VAL A 84 7.92 -2.43 12.58
CA VAL A 84 7.71 -2.39 11.13
C VAL A 84 8.60 -3.44 10.46
N VAL A 85 8.31 -3.75 9.20
CA VAL A 85 9.22 -4.49 8.32
C VAL A 85 9.67 -3.57 7.19
N THR A 86 10.95 -3.63 6.86
CA THR A 86 11.52 -2.98 5.66
C THR A 86 12.18 -4.00 4.75
N ASP A 87 12.44 -3.60 3.51
CA ASP A 87 13.37 -4.30 2.61
C ASP A 87 14.84 -3.89 2.84
N GLU A 88 15.73 -4.38 1.97
CA GLU A 88 17.17 -4.06 1.95
C GLU A 88 17.48 -2.57 1.77
N ASP A 89 16.65 -1.84 1.03
CA ASP A 89 16.80 -0.39 0.80
C ASP A 89 16.22 0.46 1.95
N GLY A 90 15.54 -0.19 2.90
CA GLY A 90 14.92 0.46 4.05
C GLY A 90 13.55 1.09 3.76
N TRP A 91 12.88 0.72 2.67
CA TRP A 91 11.48 1.11 2.46
C TRP A 91 10.57 0.33 3.40
N ILE A 92 9.61 1.02 4.02
CA ILE A 92 8.65 0.38 4.91
C ILE A 92 7.61 -0.37 4.07
N LEU A 93 7.34 -1.61 4.45
CA LEU A 93 6.37 -2.46 3.76
C LEU A 93 4.96 -2.32 4.35
N TYR A 94 3.98 -2.56 3.49
CA TYR A 94 2.56 -2.39 3.75
C TYR A 94 1.79 -3.66 3.49
N ARG A 95 0.64 -3.82 4.16
CA ARG A 95 -0.40 -4.79 3.80
C ARG A 95 -1.69 -4.09 3.41
N PHE A 96 -2.48 -4.75 2.57
CA PHE A 96 -3.76 -4.26 2.09
C PHE A 96 -4.92 -5.01 2.76
N ASP A 97 -5.86 -4.29 3.38
CA ASP A 97 -7.00 -4.91 4.05
C ASP A 97 -8.00 -5.57 3.08
N LYS A 98 -7.89 -5.31 1.77
CA LYS A 98 -8.70 -6.02 0.76
C LYS A 98 -8.05 -7.30 0.26
N ASP A 99 -6.82 -7.63 0.67
CA ASP A 99 -6.21 -8.92 0.37
C ASP A 99 -6.75 -10.03 1.28
N THR A 100 -6.38 -11.29 1.01
CA THR A 100 -6.64 -12.43 1.90
C THR A 100 -5.33 -13.03 2.38
N ALA A 101 -5.31 -13.50 3.63
CA ALA A 101 -4.14 -14.19 4.19
C ALA A 101 -4.25 -15.72 4.17
N ASP A 102 -5.47 -16.26 4.07
CA ASP A 102 -5.71 -17.69 4.04
C ASP A 102 -6.96 -18.02 3.19
N PRO A 103 -6.78 -18.55 1.96
CA PRO A 103 -5.51 -18.65 1.27
C PRO A 103 -4.90 -17.25 0.97
N PRO A 104 -3.57 -17.11 0.93
CA PRO A 104 -2.93 -15.87 0.51
C PRO A 104 -3.37 -15.45 -0.90
N SER A 105 -3.83 -14.20 -1.06
CA SER A 105 -4.16 -13.65 -2.38
C SER A 105 -4.06 -12.12 -2.40
N SER A 106 -3.50 -11.60 -3.49
CA SER A 106 -3.43 -10.16 -3.76
C SER A 106 -4.61 -9.71 -4.62
N ASN A 107 -5.33 -8.69 -4.16
CA ASN A 107 -6.37 -7.98 -4.91
C ASN A 107 -5.86 -6.62 -5.45
N CYS A 108 -4.59 -6.29 -5.23
CA CYS A 108 -3.96 -5.09 -5.77
C CYS A 108 -3.27 -5.40 -7.11
N VAL A 109 -3.96 -5.14 -8.21
CA VAL A 109 -3.51 -5.37 -9.59
C VAL A 109 -3.57 -4.08 -10.41
N ASP A 110 -2.98 -4.10 -11.61
CA ASP A 110 -2.99 -2.98 -12.56
C ASP A 110 -2.57 -1.64 -11.92
N LYS A 111 -3.42 -0.60 -12.04
CA LYS A 111 -3.18 0.73 -11.46
C LYS A 111 -2.97 0.72 -9.95
N CYS A 112 -3.50 -0.28 -9.23
CA CYS A 112 -3.19 -0.43 -7.82
C CYS A 112 -1.72 -0.78 -7.62
N ALA A 113 -1.20 -1.75 -8.38
CA ALA A 113 0.18 -2.20 -8.29
C ALA A 113 1.19 -1.14 -8.76
N GLU A 114 0.77 -0.21 -9.62
CA GLU A 114 1.61 0.96 -9.97
C GLU A 114 1.81 1.93 -8.79
N VAL A 115 0.82 2.06 -7.90
CA VAL A 115 0.88 2.93 -6.71
C VAL A 115 1.44 2.18 -5.49
N TRP A 116 1.16 0.88 -5.43
CA TRP A 116 1.59 -0.04 -4.39
C TRP A 116 2.37 -1.20 -5.01
N PRO A 117 3.64 -0.97 -5.42
CA PRO A 117 4.43 -2.02 -6.03
C PRO A 117 4.54 -3.24 -5.11
N PRO A 118 4.24 -4.44 -5.60
CA PRO A 118 4.40 -5.66 -4.82
C PRO A 118 5.87 -5.87 -4.47
N ALA A 119 6.16 -6.34 -3.26
CA ALA A 119 7.51 -6.79 -2.90
C ALA A 119 7.73 -8.18 -3.54
N LEU A 120 8.32 -8.19 -4.74
CA LEU A 120 8.53 -9.39 -5.52
C LEU A 120 9.73 -10.19 -5.02
N THR A 121 9.72 -11.50 -5.24
CA THR A 121 10.82 -12.40 -4.89
C THR A 121 10.90 -13.56 -5.88
N ASP A 122 12.08 -14.15 -6.04
CA ASP A 122 12.29 -15.43 -6.71
C ASP A 122 12.33 -16.61 -5.71
N GLY A 123 12.37 -16.35 -4.40
CA GLY A 123 12.63 -17.39 -3.40
C GLY A 123 12.54 -16.92 -1.95
N ASN A 124 13.53 -17.33 -1.15
CA ASN A 124 13.58 -17.09 0.29
C ASN A 124 14.47 -15.88 0.58
N PRO A 125 13.91 -14.71 0.93
CA PRO A 125 14.70 -13.54 1.28
C PRO A 125 15.46 -13.78 2.59
N GLN A 126 16.55 -13.05 2.80
CA GLN A 126 17.24 -13.05 4.08
C GLN A 126 16.38 -12.36 5.15
N LEU A 127 16.28 -12.96 6.33
CA LEU A 127 15.40 -12.48 7.39
C LEU A 127 16.19 -11.96 8.58
N THR A 128 15.87 -10.73 9.01
CA THR A 128 16.37 -10.15 10.26
C THR A 128 15.19 -9.65 11.07
N GLY A 129 14.94 -10.19 12.26
CA GLY A 129 13.87 -9.70 13.14
C GLY A 129 12.43 -9.98 12.65
N VAL A 130 12.27 -10.85 11.64
CA VAL A 130 11.01 -11.45 11.20
C VAL A 130 11.18 -12.97 11.32
N SER A 131 10.17 -13.68 11.81
CA SER A 131 10.25 -15.13 11.95
C SER A 131 10.06 -15.82 10.60
N ASP A 132 10.91 -16.81 10.31
CA ASP A 132 10.87 -17.60 9.07
C ASP A 132 9.51 -18.30 8.85
N ASP A 133 8.87 -18.80 9.91
CA ASP A 133 7.55 -19.45 9.86
C ASP A 133 6.41 -18.49 9.47
N LYS A 134 6.68 -17.18 9.40
CA LYS A 134 5.73 -16.17 8.94
C LYS A 134 5.98 -15.74 7.51
N VAL A 135 7.15 -15.99 6.94
CA VAL A 135 7.47 -15.50 5.59
C VAL A 135 7.19 -16.58 4.57
N SER A 136 6.45 -16.22 3.52
CA SER A 136 6.21 -17.10 2.39
C SER A 136 6.05 -16.25 1.11
N SER A 137 5.53 -16.85 0.05
CA SER A 137 5.21 -16.14 -1.19
C SER A 137 3.89 -16.60 -1.77
N VAL A 138 3.20 -15.71 -2.48
CA VAL A 138 2.02 -16.01 -3.29
C VAL A 138 2.33 -15.76 -4.76
N THR A 139 1.87 -16.64 -5.65
CA THR A 139 1.88 -16.38 -7.09
C THR A 139 0.72 -15.46 -7.44
N ARG A 140 1.02 -14.30 -8.02
CA ARG A 140 0.05 -13.31 -8.46
C ARG A 140 -0.59 -13.72 -9.79
N GLN A 141 -1.68 -13.04 -10.15
CA GLN A 141 -2.38 -13.26 -11.42
C GLN A 141 -1.51 -12.93 -12.64
N ASP A 142 -0.55 -12.03 -12.49
CA ASP A 142 0.44 -11.65 -13.52
C ASP A 142 1.62 -12.65 -13.64
N GLY A 143 1.59 -13.76 -12.88
CA GLY A 143 2.63 -14.79 -12.88
C GLY A 143 3.84 -14.49 -11.98
N THR A 144 3.97 -13.26 -11.46
CA THR A 144 5.06 -12.92 -10.55
C THR A 144 4.83 -13.50 -9.15
N ARG A 145 5.92 -13.72 -8.39
CA ARG A 145 5.85 -14.18 -7.01
C ARG A 145 6.05 -13.00 -6.06
N GLN A 146 5.11 -12.81 -5.15
CA GLN A 146 5.11 -11.74 -4.16
C GLN A 146 5.30 -12.29 -2.76
N LEU A 147 6.11 -11.62 -1.95
CA LEU A 147 6.30 -11.95 -0.54
C LEU A 147 5.03 -11.80 0.27
N THR A 148 4.86 -12.69 1.25
CA THR A 148 3.82 -12.61 2.26
C THR A 148 4.40 -12.67 3.67
N ILE A 149 3.75 -12.02 4.63
CA ILE A 149 4.05 -12.12 6.06
C ILE A 149 2.77 -12.55 6.79
N ALA A 150 2.83 -13.71 7.44
CA ALA A 150 1.69 -14.42 8.00
C ALA A 150 0.52 -14.55 7.00
N GLY A 151 0.85 -14.84 5.74
CA GLY A 151 -0.10 -14.97 4.64
C GLY A 151 -0.52 -13.66 3.97
N TRP A 152 -0.26 -12.49 4.58
CA TRP A 152 -0.61 -11.19 3.98
C TRP A 152 0.39 -10.78 2.90
N PRO A 153 -0.03 -10.51 1.66
CA PRO A 153 0.84 -9.95 0.63
C PRO A 153 1.39 -8.58 1.07
N VAL A 154 2.67 -8.33 0.79
CA VAL A 154 3.36 -7.09 1.19
C VAL A 154 3.80 -6.23 0.01
N TYR A 155 3.74 -4.92 0.20
CA TYR A 155 3.92 -3.91 -0.85
C TYR A 155 4.82 -2.76 -0.39
N ARG A 156 5.50 -2.13 -1.35
CA ARG A 156 6.07 -0.78 -1.21
C ARG A 156 4.99 0.26 -1.53
N TYR A 157 5.26 1.53 -1.22
CA TYR A 157 4.37 2.65 -1.58
C TYR A 157 5.14 3.74 -2.32
N ILE A 158 4.71 4.09 -3.54
CA ILE A 158 5.42 5.11 -4.34
C ILE A 158 5.35 6.52 -3.74
N GLY A 159 4.42 6.77 -2.81
CA GLY A 159 4.33 8.04 -2.11
C GLY A 159 5.40 8.21 -1.03
N ASP A 160 6.07 7.13 -0.62
CA ASP A 160 7.32 7.22 0.13
C ASP A 160 8.45 7.59 -0.82
N LYS A 161 9.16 8.67 -0.47
CA LYS A 161 10.24 9.24 -1.30
C LYS A 161 11.62 9.04 -0.68
N LYS A 162 11.69 8.53 0.54
CA LYS A 162 12.94 8.20 1.25
C LYS A 162 12.74 6.96 2.13
N PRO A 163 13.79 6.15 2.35
CA PRO A 163 13.78 5.06 3.31
C PRO A 163 13.30 5.50 4.69
N GLY A 164 12.55 4.63 5.35
CA GLY A 164 11.95 4.89 6.65
C GLY A 164 10.80 5.91 6.64
N GLN A 165 10.30 6.36 5.48
CA GLN A 165 9.00 7.03 5.41
C GLN A 165 7.87 6.00 5.49
N TRP A 166 6.77 6.39 6.14
CA TRP A 166 5.56 5.58 6.22
C TRP A 166 4.30 6.35 5.78
N LYS A 167 4.38 7.12 4.70
CA LYS A 167 3.29 7.98 4.20
C LYS A 167 2.11 7.19 3.65
N GLY A 168 2.30 5.91 3.36
CA GLY A 168 1.21 4.98 2.99
C GLY A 168 0.29 4.61 4.15
N GLN A 169 0.64 4.97 5.40
CA GLN A 169 -0.13 4.56 6.58
C GLN A 169 -1.57 5.09 6.54
N ALA A 170 -2.53 4.17 6.69
CA ALA A 170 -3.97 4.40 6.66
C ALA A 170 -4.51 5.02 5.35
N VAL A 171 -3.72 5.02 4.27
CA VAL A 171 -4.18 5.52 2.97
C VAL A 171 -5.43 4.76 2.54
N GLY A 172 -6.48 5.50 2.14
CA GLY A 172 -7.77 4.95 1.75
C GLY A 172 -8.45 4.11 2.84
N GLY A 173 -8.01 4.23 4.10
CA GLY A 173 -8.51 3.45 5.24
C GLY A 173 -8.23 1.95 5.15
N THR A 174 -7.40 1.52 4.20
CA THR A 174 -7.22 0.10 3.85
C THR A 174 -5.77 -0.32 3.73
N TRP A 175 -4.83 0.63 3.70
CA TRP A 175 -3.39 0.36 3.64
C TRP A 175 -2.73 0.62 4.98
N PHE A 176 -1.93 -0.33 5.46
CA PHE A 176 -1.30 -0.24 6.77
C PHE A 176 0.12 -0.78 6.74
N VAL A 177 1.03 -0.12 7.46
CA VAL A 177 2.38 -0.65 7.70
C VAL A 177 2.26 -2.05 8.29
N VAL A 178 3.01 -3.00 7.73
CA VAL A 178 3.00 -4.39 8.20
C VAL A 178 3.93 -4.55 9.40
N GLN A 179 3.46 -5.26 10.43
CA GLN A 179 4.30 -5.68 11.56
C GLN A 179 5.03 -7.00 11.23
N PRO A 180 6.11 -7.35 11.96
CA PRO A 180 6.80 -8.63 11.78
C PRO A 180 5.92 -9.88 11.96
N ASP A 181 4.77 -9.76 12.61
CA ASP A 181 3.78 -10.85 12.76
C ASP A 181 2.70 -10.85 11.67
N GLY A 182 2.84 -10.00 10.64
CA GLY A 182 1.92 -9.84 9.52
C GLY A 182 0.68 -9.00 9.83
N LYS A 183 0.47 -8.54 11.07
CA LYS A 183 -0.67 -7.70 11.41
C LYS A 183 -0.50 -6.28 10.89
N LYS A 184 -1.61 -5.58 10.68
CA LYS A 184 -1.58 -4.13 10.43
C LYS A 184 -1.11 -3.39 11.67
N ASN A 185 -0.22 -2.44 11.46
CA ASN A 185 0.25 -1.58 12.51
C ASN A 185 -0.76 -0.46 12.80
N LEU A 186 -1.33 -0.48 14.01
CA LEU A 186 -2.29 0.52 14.50
C LEU A 186 -1.68 1.47 15.55
N SER A 187 -0.38 1.39 15.81
CA SER A 187 0.29 2.16 16.87
C SER A 187 0.32 3.66 16.59
N CYS A 188 0.37 4.07 15.32
CA CYS A 188 0.36 5.46 14.93
C CYS A 188 -0.57 5.64 13.73
N LEU A 189 -1.79 6.11 13.99
CA LEU A 189 -2.79 6.41 12.97
C LEU A 189 -2.91 7.92 12.76
N PRO A 190 -3.01 8.40 11.50
CA PRO A 190 -3.33 9.79 11.23
C PRO A 190 -4.76 10.12 11.70
N THR A 191 -5.01 11.39 12.00
CA THR A 191 -6.33 11.88 12.46
C THR A 191 -7.36 11.98 11.33
N SER A 192 -6.92 11.88 10.08
CA SER A 192 -7.76 11.82 8.88
C SER A 192 -7.30 10.69 7.97
N THR A 193 -8.18 10.21 7.09
CA THR A 193 -7.85 9.18 6.09
C THR A 193 -7.05 9.79 4.94
N PRO A 194 -5.75 9.48 4.79
CA PRO A 194 -4.95 10.02 3.69
C PRO A 194 -5.42 9.43 2.35
N LYS A 195 -5.30 10.21 1.27
CA LYS A 195 -5.55 9.73 -0.10
C LYS A 195 -4.25 9.21 -0.71
N ALA A 196 -4.36 8.18 -1.55
CA ALA A 196 -3.23 7.70 -2.32
C ALA A 196 -2.75 8.77 -3.32
N VAL A 197 -1.45 8.79 -3.60
CA VAL A 197 -0.92 9.57 -4.73
C VAL A 197 -1.46 9.03 -6.05
N ALA A 198 -1.52 9.89 -7.08
CA ALA A 198 -1.91 9.45 -8.42
C ALA A 198 -0.89 8.42 -8.96
N PRO A 199 -1.35 7.40 -9.71
CA PRO A 199 -0.44 6.53 -10.45
C PRO A 199 0.47 7.36 -11.38
N PRO A 200 1.69 6.88 -11.68
CA PRO A 200 2.54 7.51 -12.68
C PRO A 200 1.78 7.69 -14.00
N ALA A 201 1.91 8.86 -14.63
CA ALA A 201 1.32 9.08 -15.94
C ALA A 201 1.98 8.12 -16.95
N ASN A 202 1.18 7.32 -17.66
CA ASN A 202 1.68 6.51 -18.75
C ASN A 202 2.25 7.44 -19.82
N SER A 203 3.57 7.42 -20.06
CA SER A 203 4.22 8.14 -21.17
C SER A 203 3.87 7.59 -22.57
N GLY A 204 2.84 6.75 -22.68
CA GLY A 204 2.42 6.06 -23.90
C GLY A 204 1.08 6.48 -24.48
N SER A 205 0.45 7.55 -23.97
CA SER A 205 -0.71 8.15 -24.65
C SER A 205 -0.26 9.41 -25.36
N SER A 206 0.44 9.24 -26.50
CA SER A 206 0.54 10.31 -27.48
C SER A 206 -0.87 10.68 -27.91
N ASP A 207 -1.29 11.86 -27.47
CA ASP A 207 -2.18 12.80 -28.12
C ASP A 207 -2.43 12.43 -29.61
N ALA A 208 -3.51 11.70 -29.87
CA ALA A 208 -4.08 11.66 -31.21
C ALA A 208 -4.93 12.93 -31.36
N GLY A 209 -4.23 14.04 -31.56
CA GLY A 209 -4.81 15.29 -32.04
C GLY A 209 -5.66 15.04 -33.28
N GLY A 210 -6.79 15.74 -33.35
CA GLY A 210 -7.80 15.53 -34.37
C GLY A 210 -7.30 15.64 -35.81
N ALA A 211 -7.81 14.77 -36.66
CA ALA A 211 -7.95 15.01 -38.08
C ALA A 211 -9.46 14.96 -38.38
N GLY A 212 -9.99 16.09 -38.82
CA GLY A 212 -11.41 16.28 -39.10
C GLY A 212 -11.92 15.39 -40.22
N TYR A 213 -13.20 15.05 -40.12
CA TYR A 213 -14.01 14.61 -41.24
C TYR A 213 -15.00 15.72 -41.57
N SER A 214 -14.78 16.36 -42.71
CA SER A 214 -15.78 17.11 -43.46
C SER A 214 -15.80 16.50 -44.86
N TYR A 215 -16.78 15.63 -45.12
CA TYR A 215 -17.71 15.64 -46.25
C TYR A 215 -18.54 14.35 -46.23
#